data_AF-A0A538RYZ1-F1
#
_entry.id   AF-A0A538RYZ1-F1
#
_cell.length_a   1.000
_cell.length_b   1.000
_cell.length_c   1.000
_cell.angle_alpha   90.00
_cell.angle_beta   90.00
_cell.angle_gamma   90.00
#
_symmetry.space_group_name_H-M   'P 1'
#
loop_
_entity.id
_entity.type
_entity.pdbx_description
1 polymer ?
#
loop_
_entity_poly.entity_id
_entity_poly.type
_entity_poly.pdbx_seq_one_letter_code
_entity_poly.pdbx_strand_id
1 'polypeptide(L)'
;MLPSFIDAQEASAEPDTANPQPSLRLQLRCNRPALTDWRFRGDAWIVDQGDGTLAIRLGDYSLTQIAGLPLDLAVLNHILARVWNRRSRR
;
A
#
# COMPACT_ATOMS: atom_id res chain seq x y z
N MET A 1 -70.68 27.99 34.50
CA MET A 1 -70.54 28.21 33.05
C MET A 1 -69.12 27.78 32.69
N LEU A 2 -68.95 26.54 32.21
CA LEU A 2 -67.71 26.06 31.57
C LEU A 2 -68.03 25.89 30.10
N PRO A 3 -67.11 26.31 29.21
CA PRO A 3 -66.23 25.34 28.54
C PRO A 3 -64.79 25.97 28.48
N SER A 4 -63.65 25.34 28.19
CA SER A 4 -63.24 24.05 27.63
C SER A 4 -61.77 24.21 27.16
N PHE A 5 -61.10 23.09 26.88
CA PHE A 5 -59.88 22.95 26.05
C PHE A 5 -58.58 23.46 26.71
N ILE A 6 -57.72 22.58 27.24
CA ILE A 6 -56.72 21.78 26.50
C ILE A 6 -56.06 22.63 25.41
N ASP A 7 -54.91 23.22 25.73
CA ASP A 7 -53.98 23.70 24.73
C ASP A 7 -52.60 23.04 24.92
N ALA A 8 -52.27 22.29 23.87
CA ALA A 8 -50.95 22.02 23.32
C ALA A 8 -49.89 21.40 24.24
N GLN A 9 -50.10 20.11 24.48
CA GLN A 9 -49.04 19.14 24.74
C GLN A 9 -48.09 19.05 23.53
N GLU A 10 -46.80 19.24 23.80
CA GLU A 10 -45.68 18.44 23.29
C GLU A 10 -45.39 18.54 21.78
N ALA A 11 -44.54 19.52 21.43
CA ALA A 11 -43.82 19.52 20.16
C ALA A 11 -43.05 18.21 20.01
N SER A 12 -43.49 17.42 19.03
CA SER A 12 -42.98 16.11 18.67
C SER A 12 -41.48 16.15 18.41
N ALA A 13 -40.69 15.59 19.32
CA ALA A 13 -39.35 15.10 19.02
C ALA A 13 -39.49 13.69 18.43
N GLU A 14 -39.79 13.63 17.13
CA GLU A 14 -39.68 12.39 16.36
C GLU A 14 -38.20 11.95 16.30
N PRO A 15 -37.95 10.63 16.29
CA PRO A 15 -36.66 10.05 16.62
C PRO A 15 -35.67 10.30 15.48
N ASP A 16 -34.55 10.92 15.82
CA ASP A 16 -33.39 10.98 14.95
C ASP A 16 -32.90 9.53 14.76
N THR A 17 -33.41 8.91 13.70
CA THR A 17 -33.12 7.54 13.31
C THR A 17 -31.67 7.54 12.84
N ALA A 18 -30.76 7.36 13.81
CA ALA A 18 -29.35 7.20 13.59
C ALA A 18 -29.15 6.04 12.61
N ASN A 19 -29.00 6.38 11.33
CA ASN A 19 -28.68 5.45 10.27
C ASN A 19 -27.35 4.77 10.66
N PRO A 20 -27.32 3.46 10.97
CA PRO A 20 -26.08 2.81 11.34
C PRO A 20 -25.23 2.71 10.08
N GLN A 21 -24.35 3.69 9.86
CA GLN A 21 -23.38 3.59 8.79
C GLN A 21 -22.54 2.32 9.02
N PRO A 22 -22.51 1.37 8.08
CA PRO A 22 -21.72 0.17 8.24
C PRO A 22 -20.26 0.58 8.32
N SER A 23 -19.70 0.47 9.53
CA SER A 23 -18.28 0.70 9.78
C SER A 23 -17.50 -0.48 9.22
N LEU A 24 -17.22 -0.45 7.92
CA LEU A 24 -16.37 -1.44 7.27
C LEU A 24 -14.96 -1.32 7.84
N ARG A 25 -14.61 -2.20 8.80
CA ARG A 25 -13.22 -2.39 9.23
C ARG A 25 -12.46 -3.10 8.11
N LEU A 26 -12.01 -2.34 7.13
CA LEU A 26 -11.10 -2.81 6.10
C LEU A 26 -9.76 -3.15 6.76
N GLN A 27 -9.54 -4.44 7.01
CA GLN A 27 -8.21 -4.93 7.36
C GLN A 27 -7.35 -4.97 6.09
N LEU A 28 -6.68 -3.85 5.80
CA LEU A 28 -5.67 -3.78 4.75
C LEU A 28 -4.49 -4.67 5.14
N ARG A 29 -4.41 -5.85 4.52
CA ARG A 29 -3.23 -6.71 4.61
C ARG A 29 -2.22 -6.25 3.58
N CYS A 30 -1.21 -5.51 4.02
CA CYS A 30 -0.07 -5.17 3.19
C CYS A 30 0.83 -6.41 3.02
N ASN A 31 0.58 -7.23 1.99
CA ASN A 31 1.57 -8.22 1.59
C ASN A 31 2.67 -7.51 0.80
N ARG A 32 3.92 -7.54 1.26
CA ARG A 32 5.03 -6.96 0.51
C ARG A 32 5.16 -7.77 -0.79
N PRO A 33 4.86 -7.18 -1.95
CA PRO A 33 4.95 -7.92 -3.19
C PRO A 33 6.40 -8.35 -3.35
N ALA A 34 6.60 -9.64 -3.58
CA ALA A 34 7.94 -10.18 -3.84
C ALA A 34 8.52 -9.41 -5.03
N LEU A 35 9.84 -9.18 -5.05
CA LEU A 35 10.54 -8.53 -6.18
C LEU A 35 10.16 -9.17 -7.53
N THR A 36 9.82 -10.44 -7.46
CA THR A 36 9.48 -11.31 -8.57
C THR A 36 7.99 -11.34 -8.95
N ASP A 37 7.11 -10.60 -8.26
CA ASP A 37 5.67 -10.54 -8.56
C ASP A 37 5.43 -10.17 -10.04
N TRP A 38 4.52 -10.87 -10.72
CA TRP A 38 4.27 -10.68 -12.17
C TRP A 38 3.71 -9.31 -12.53
N ARG A 39 3.19 -8.58 -11.54
CA ARG A 39 2.76 -7.19 -11.71
C ARG A 39 3.94 -6.25 -11.95
N PHE A 40 5.14 -6.67 -11.56
CA PHE A 40 6.38 -5.96 -11.84
C PHE A 40 6.88 -6.33 -13.24
N ARG A 41 6.93 -5.32 -14.12
CA ARG A 41 7.47 -5.41 -15.48
C ARG A 41 8.77 -4.62 -15.56
N GLY A 42 9.70 -5.09 -16.37
CA GLY A 42 11.02 -4.49 -16.56
C GLY A 42 12.15 -5.36 -16.02
N ASP A 43 13.37 -5.02 -16.40
CA ASP A 43 14.57 -5.70 -15.93
C ASP A 43 15.00 -5.16 -14.56
N ALA A 44 15.36 -6.07 -13.66
CA ALA A 44 15.87 -5.72 -12.35
C ALA A 44 17.39 -5.51 -12.42
N TRP A 45 17.86 -4.35 -11.97
CA TRP A 45 19.28 -4.04 -11.85
C TRP A 45 19.57 -3.26 -10.56
N ILE A 46 20.84 -3.20 -10.18
CA ILE A 46 21.33 -2.43 -9.04
C ILE A 46 22.22 -1.32 -9.58
N VAL A 47 22.00 -0.10 -9.09
CA VAL A 47 22.72 1.11 -9.51
C VAL A 47 23.29 1.81 -8.28
N ASP A 48 24.55 2.21 -8.35
CA ASP A 48 25.18 3.04 -7.33
C ASP A 48 24.61 4.47 -7.34
N GLN A 49 24.24 5.00 -6.17
CA GLN A 49 23.73 6.35 -6.01
C GLN A 49 24.84 7.36 -5.70
N GLY A 50 26.07 6.90 -5.39
CA GLY A 50 27.23 7.76 -5.12
C GLY A 50 27.32 8.30 -3.70
N ASP A 51 26.36 7.96 -2.83
CA ASP A 51 26.32 8.35 -1.41
C ASP A 51 26.60 7.17 -0.46
N GLY A 52 27.20 6.09 -1.00
CA GLY A 52 27.39 4.83 -0.28
C GLY A 52 26.13 3.95 -0.22
N THR A 53 25.10 4.31 -0.99
CA THR A 53 23.92 3.48 -1.18
C THR A 53 23.82 2.94 -2.60
N LEU A 54 23.31 1.71 -2.69
CA LEU A 54 22.95 1.06 -3.93
C LEU A 54 21.43 1.00 -4.01
N ALA A 55 20.85 1.40 -5.15
CA ALA A 55 19.42 1.30 -5.40
C ALA A 55 19.11 0.08 -6.24
N ILE A 56 18.18 -0.75 -5.77
CA ILE A 56 17.56 -1.80 -6.58
C ILE A 56 16.46 -1.16 -7.40
N ARG A 57 16.59 -1.19 -8.73
CA ARG A 57 15.59 -0.66 -9.65
C ARG A 57 14.97 -1.77 -10.49
N LEU A 58 13.77 -1.49 -10.94
CA LEU A 58 13.01 -2.30 -11.89
C LEU A 58 12.54 -1.37 -13.01
N GLY A 59 13.24 -1.41 -14.14
CA GLY A 59 13.12 -0.36 -15.15
C GLY A 59 13.35 1.03 -14.53
N ASP A 60 12.35 1.90 -14.64
CA ASP A 60 12.43 3.27 -14.11
C ASP A 60 12.12 3.38 -12.61
N TYR A 61 11.52 2.34 -12.01
CA TYR A 61 11.09 2.37 -10.62
C TYR A 61 12.22 2.00 -9.66
N SER A 62 12.43 2.81 -8.62
CA SER A 62 13.31 2.46 -7.50
C SER A 62 12.52 1.68 -6.46
N LEU A 63 12.94 0.45 -6.16
CA LEU A 63 12.24 -0.44 -5.23
C LEU A 63 12.73 -0.24 -3.80
N THR A 64 14.05 -0.16 -3.61
CA THR A 64 14.65 0.01 -2.30
C THR A 64 16.12 0.43 -2.43
N GLN A 65 16.68 0.96 -1.35
CA GLN A 65 18.09 1.30 -1.21
C GLN A 65 18.72 0.40 -0.16
N ILE A 66 19.95 -0.01 -0.41
CA ILE A 66 20.76 -0.78 0.51
C ILE A 66 22.11 -0.09 0.69
N ALA A 67 22.69 -0.16 1.88
CA ALA A 67 24.07 0.25 2.07
C ALA A 67 24.99 -0.74 1.33
N GLY A 68 25.97 -0.23 0.61
CA GLY A 68 26.88 -1.08 -0.15
C GLY A 68 28.05 -0.30 -0.73
N LEU A 69 29.11 -1.03 -1.06
CA LEU A 69 30.28 -0.44 -1.71
C LEU A 69 30.09 -0.51 -3.24
N PRO A 70 30.57 0.49 -3.99
CA PRO A 70 30.55 0.43 -5.46
C PRO A 70 31.28 -0.79 -6.02
N LEU A 71 32.27 -1.31 -5.28
CA LEU A 71 33.03 -2.52 -5.64
C LEU A 71 32.14 -3.77 -5.71
N ASP A 72 31.09 -3.84 -4.89
CA ASP A 72 30.19 -4.99 -4.81
C ASP A 72 29.15 -5.00 -5.94
N LEU A 73 29.01 -3.88 -6.66
CA LEU A 73 27.94 -3.65 -7.64
C LEU A 73 27.89 -4.75 -8.73
N ALA A 74 29.04 -5.16 -9.24
CA ALA A 74 29.11 -6.17 -10.29
C ALA A 74 28.67 -7.56 -9.78
N VAL A 75 29.10 -7.93 -8.57
CA VAL A 75 28.74 -9.20 -7.94
C VAL A 75 27.25 -9.23 -7.60
N LEU A 76 26.73 -8.13 -7.04
CA LEU A 76 25.33 -7.99 -6.68
C LEU A 76 24.42 -8.06 -7.91
N ASN A 77 24.78 -7.37 -9.00
CA ASN A 77 24.04 -7.49 -10.27
C ASN A 77 24.10 -8.90 -10.85
N HIS A 78 25.23 -9.60 -10.74
CA HIS A 78 25.33 -10.98 -11.20
C HIS A 78 24.42 -11.93 -10.40
N ILE A 79 24.38 -11.78 -9.08
CA ILE A 79 23.49 -12.56 -8.20
C ILE A 79 22.02 -12.24 -8.53
N LEU A 80 21.68 -10.96 -8.69
CA LEU A 80 20.33 -10.52 -9.04
C LEU A 80 19.89 -11.14 -10.38
N ALA A 81 20.73 -11.05 -11.42
CA ALA A 81 20.45 -11.64 -12.73
C ALA A 81 20.23 -13.16 -12.63
N ARG A 82 21.01 -13.87 -11.81
CA ARG A 82 20.84 -15.31 -11.58
C ARG A 82 19.50 -15.63 -10.93
N VAL A 83 19.06 -14.83 -9.97
CA VAL A 83 17.75 -15.01 -9.31
C VAL A 83 16.60 -14.66 -10.27
N TRP A 84 16.73 -13.56 -11.01
CA TRP A 84 15.74 -13.07 -11.97
C TRP A 84 15.51 -14.05 -13.12
N ASN A 85 16.59 -14.51 -13.76
CA ASN A 85 16.53 -15.39 -14.94
C ASN A 85 16.06 -16.82 -14.62
N ARG A 86 16.20 -17.28 -13.38
CA ARG A 86 15.63 -18.57 -12.94
C ARG A 86 14.10 -18.58 -13.00
N ARG A 87 13.46 -17.42 -12.90
CA ARG A 87 12.00 -17.30 -12.90
C ARG A 87 11.40 -17.22 -14.31
N SER A 88 12.10 -16.63 -15.27
CA SER A 88 11.59 -16.42 -16.63
C SER A 88 11.39 -17.72 -17.45
N ARG A 89 11.66 -18.90 -16.87
CA ARG A 89 11.61 -20.19 -17.57
C ARG A 89 10.42 -21.08 -17.19
N ARG A 90 9.32 -20.53 -16.69
CA ARG A 90 8.06 -21.27 -16.46
C ARG A 90 6.87 -20.53 -17.03
#